data_AF-A0A7C5D3F9-F1
#
_entry.id   AF-A0A7C5D3F9-F1
#
_cell.length_a   1.000
_cell.length_b   1.000
_cell.length_c   1.000
_cell.angle_alpha   90.00
_cell.angle_beta   90.00
_cell.angle_gamma   90.00
#
_symmetry.space_group_name_H-M   'P 1'
#
loop_
_entity.id
_entity.type
_entity.pdbx_description
1 polymer ?
#
loop_
_entity_poly.entity_id
_entity_poly.type
_entity_poly.pdbx_seq_one_letter_code
_entity_poly.pdbx_strand_id
1 'polypeptide(L)' 'MDAKKYYNPHGEDILNEKIYGGSPTGFVDFNRSKYQWDSNIYDLMNANTWFPSEVNTSTEKKNFDQLTDNEQSIYKMT' A
#
# COMPACT_ATOMS: atom_id res chain seq x y z
N MET A 1 -15.03 17.59 0.21
CA MET A 1 -15.49 16.19 0.09
C MET A 1 -15.78 15.72 1.50
N ASP A 2 -17.01 15.30 1.78
CA ASP A 2 -17.36 14.81 3.12
C ASP A 2 -16.84 13.38 3.31
N ALA A 3 -16.42 13.07 4.54
CA ALA A 3 -15.96 11.74 4.88
C ALA A 3 -17.09 10.72 4.70
N LYS A 4 -16.79 9.59 4.06
CA LYS A 4 -17.75 8.49 3.90
C LYS A 4 -18.11 7.91 5.28
N LYS A 5 -19.38 7.60 5.50
CA LYS A 5 -19.86 6.96 6.73
C LYS A 5 -19.27 5.55 6.84
N TYR A 6 -18.84 5.16 8.05
CA TYR A 6 -18.32 3.81 8.31
C TYR A 6 -19.36 2.70 8.09
N TYR A 7 -20.63 3.00 8.33
CA TYR A 7 -21.74 2.08 8.11
C TYR A 7 -22.94 2.83 7.55
N ASN A 8 -23.52 2.30 6.48
CA ASN A 8 -24.66 2.87 5.80
C ASN A 8 -25.65 1.77 5.39
N PRO A 9 -26.69 1.49 6.20
CA PRO A 9 -27.66 0.43 5.93
C PRO A 9 -28.53 0.69 4.70
N HIS A 10 -28.59 1.94 4.22
CA HIS A 10 -29.29 2.33 3.01
C HIS A 10 -28.33 2.61 1.84
N GLY A 11 -27.11 2.06 1.91
CA GLY A 11 -26.10 2.20 0.86
C GLY A 11 -26.46 1.44 -0.42
N GLU A 12 -25.76 1.80 -1.50
CA GLU A 12 -25.83 1.12 -2.78
C GLU A 12 -25.26 -0.30 -2.67
N ASP A 13 -25.80 -1.24 -3.46
CA ASP A 13 -25.24 -2.60 -3.53
C ASP A 13 -23.77 -2.57 -3.98
N ILE A 14 -22.95 -3.49 -3.45
CA ILE A 14 -21.49 -3.55 -3.60
C ILE A 14 -21.07 -3.55 -5.08
N LEU A 15 -21.83 -4.24 -5.95
CA LEU A 15 -21.56 -4.30 -7.38
C LEU A 15 -21.90 -2.98 -8.12
N ASN A 16 -22.72 -2.13 -7.52
CA ASN A 16 -23.11 -0.83 -8.06
C ASN A 16 -22.26 0.32 -7.51
N GLU A 17 -21.51 0.09 -6.43
CA GLU A 17 -20.68 1.10 -5.79
C GLU A 17 -19.68 1.76 -6.76
N LYS A 18 -19.52 3.08 -6.63
CA LYS A 18 -18.61 3.88 -7.47
C LYS A 18 -17.43 4.35 -6.64
N ILE A 19 -16.26 4.41 -7.26
CA ILE A 19 -15.04 4.94 -6.65
C ILE A 19 -15.28 6.39 -6.18
N TYR A 20 -15.89 7.21 -7.05
CA TYR A 20 -16.24 8.60 -6.76
C TYR A 20 -17.76 8.84 -6.83
N GLY A 21 -18.28 9.62 -5.88
CA GLY A 21 -19.70 10.03 -5.85
C GLY A 21 -20.71 8.91 -5.55
N GLY A 22 -20.25 7.72 -5.15
CA GLY A 22 -21.11 6.62 -4.69
C GLY A 22 -21.46 6.69 -3.21
N SER A 23 -22.49 5.96 -2.80
CA SER A 23 -22.96 5.86 -1.42
C SER A 23 -22.75 4.43 -0.90
N PRO A 24 -21.52 4.04 -0.53
CA PRO A 24 -21.24 2.66 -0.17
C PRO A 24 -21.91 2.27 1.14
N THR A 25 -22.12 0.97 1.33
CA THR A 25 -22.66 0.41 2.58
C THR A 25 -21.64 0.41 3.72
N GLY A 26 -20.34 0.45 3.38
CA GLY A 26 -19.23 0.30 4.30
C GLY A 26 -18.78 -1.15 4.50
N PHE A 27 -19.45 -2.11 3.86
CA PHE A 27 -19.06 -3.52 3.86
C PHE A 27 -18.09 -3.80 2.71
N VAL A 28 -17.05 -4.60 2.97
CA VAL A 28 -16.08 -5.04 1.96
C VAL A 28 -16.25 -6.54 1.74
N ASP A 29 -16.55 -6.94 0.51
CA ASP A 29 -16.69 -8.35 0.09
C ASP A 29 -15.65 -8.69 -0.98
N PHE A 30 -14.56 -9.33 -0.57
CA PHE A 30 -13.49 -9.75 -1.49
C PHE A 30 -13.93 -10.86 -2.46
N ASN A 31 -15.02 -11.60 -2.19
CA ASN A 31 -15.51 -12.64 -3.09
C ASN A 31 -16.36 -12.06 -4.23
N ARG A 32 -16.93 -10.86 -4.04
CA ARG A 32 -17.83 -10.21 -5.00
C ARG A 32 -17.42 -8.77 -5.25
N SER A 33 -16.19 -8.59 -5.73
CA SER A 33 -15.74 -7.26 -6.14
C SER A 33 -16.30 -6.84 -7.50
N LYS A 34 -16.66 -5.56 -7.60
CA LYS A 34 -17.00 -4.89 -8.85
C LYS A 34 -15.79 -4.81 -9.80
N TYR A 35 -14.59 -4.64 -9.27
CA TYR A 35 -13.40 -4.34 -10.04
C TYR A 35 -12.40 -5.49 -9.96
N GLN A 36 -12.52 -6.48 -10.84
CA GLN A 36 -11.73 -7.72 -10.81
C GLN A 36 -10.20 -7.55 -10.76
N TRP A 37 -9.67 -6.38 -11.11
CA TRP A 37 -8.23 -6.09 -10.98
C TRP A 37 -7.78 -5.89 -9.53
N ASP A 38 -8.70 -5.65 -8.59
CA ASP A 38 -8.37 -5.36 -7.20
C ASP A 38 -7.75 -6.56 -6.48
N SER A 39 -8.27 -7.77 -6.70
CA SER A 39 -7.71 -9.01 -6.17
C SER A 39 -6.27 -9.21 -6.63
N ASN A 40 -5.98 -8.96 -7.91
CA ASN A 40 -4.61 -9.07 -8.43
C ASN A 40 -3.65 -8.09 -7.74
N ILE A 41 -4.11 -6.86 -7.46
CA ILE A 41 -3.30 -5.86 -6.75
C ILE A 41 -3.11 -6.30 -5.29
N TYR A 42 -4.17 -6.74 -4.61
CA TYR A 42 -4.10 -7.21 -3.24
C TYR A 42 -3.11 -8.38 -3.10
N ASP A 43 -3.21 -9.38 -3.98
CA ASP A 43 -2.33 -10.54 -3.98
C ASP A 43 -0.88 -10.14 -4.26
N LEU A 44 -0.64 -9.23 -5.21
CA LEU A 44 0.70 -8.71 -5.51
C LEU A 44 1.29 -7.93 -4.33
N MET A 45 0.47 -7.12 -3.65
CA MET A 45 0.89 -6.38 -2.45
C MET A 45 1.26 -7.34 -1.32
N ASN A 46 0.41 -8.34 -1.08
CA ASN A 46 0.64 -9.35 -0.04
C ASN A 46 1.92 -10.16 -0.32
N ALA A 47 2.09 -10.60 -1.57
CA ALA A 47 3.27 -11.35 -2.00
C ALA A 47 4.59 -10.55 -1.89
N ASN A 48 4.54 -9.22 -2.00
CA ASN A 48 5.71 -8.34 -1.89
C ASN A 48 5.94 -7.79 -0.46
N THR A 49 5.32 -8.39 0.55
CA THR A 49 5.55 -7.98 1.95
C THR A 49 6.99 -8.34 2.36
N TRP A 50 7.73 -7.35 2.87
CA TRP A 50 9.09 -7.54 3.41
C TRP A 50 9.29 -6.68 4.65
N PHE A 51 10.19 -7.11 5.55
CA PHE A 51 10.50 -6.37 6.77
C PHE A 51 11.96 -5.90 6.77
N PRO A 52 12.24 -4.62 7.12
CA PRO A 52 13.61 -4.10 7.18
C PRO A 52 14.57 -4.89 8.07
N SER A 53 14.06 -5.51 9.14
CA SER A 53 14.85 -6.34 10.04
C SER A 53 15.38 -7.64 9.42
N GLU A 54 14.80 -8.08 8.30
CA GLU A 54 15.22 -9.29 7.58
C GLU A 54 16.44 -9.03 6.69
N VAL A 55 16.76 -7.76 6.41
CA VAL A 55 17.89 -7.36 5.57
C VAL A 55 19.13 -7.19 6.44
N ASN A 56 20.19 -7.95 6.14
CA ASN A 56 21.46 -7.84 6.85
C ASN A 56 22.29 -6.66 6.32
N THR A 57 22.40 -5.61 7.13
CA THR A 57 23.11 -4.36 6.79
C THR A 57 24.56 -4.29 7.33
N SER A 58 25.08 -5.39 7.91
CA SER A 58 26.40 -5.39 8.56
C SER A 58 27.55 -5.03 7.61
N THR A 59 27.45 -5.45 6.36
CA THR A 59 28.45 -5.17 5.31
C THR A 59 28.34 -3.73 4.80
N GLU A 60 27.13 -3.18 4.74
CA GLU A 60 26.88 -1.83 4.24
C GLU A 60 27.55 -0.79 5.13
N LYS A 61 27.52 -0.99 6.46
CA LYS A 61 28.24 -0.13 7.40
C LYS A 61 29.76 -0.06 7.10
N LYS A 62 30.38 -1.21 6.84
CA LYS A 62 31.82 -1.29 6.52
C LYS A 62 32.13 -0.64 5.18
N ASN A 63 31.27 -0.85 4.18
CA ASN A 63 31.47 -0.29 2.84
C ASN A 63 31.24 1.23 2.83
N PHE A 64 30.34 1.74 3.66
CA PHE A 64 30.08 3.17 3.79
C PHE A 64 31.35 3.95 4.18
N ASP A 65 32.13 3.40 5.12
CA ASP A 65 33.39 4.01 5.57
C ASP A 65 34.48 4.03 4.48
N GLN A 66 34.32 3.26 3.39
CA GLN A 66 35.25 3.20 2.26
C GLN A 66 34.86 4.13 1.11
N LEU A 67 33.67 4.73 1.16
CA LEU A 67 33.20 5.67 0.14
C LEU A 67 33.94 7.00 0.23
N THR A 68 34.06 7.69 -0.90
CA THR A 68 34.58 9.06 -0.94
C THR A 68 33.63 10.03 -0.24
N ASP A 69 34.17 11.18 0.21
CA ASP A 69 33.37 12.21 0.89
C ASP A 69 32.16 12.67 0.05
N ASN A 70 32.32 12.73 -1.28
CA ASN A 70 31.25 13.08 -2.21
C ASN A 70 30.14 12.02 -2.24
N GLU A 71 30.48 10.73 -2.33
CA GLU A 71 29.52 9.63 -2.34
C GLU A 71 28.77 9.53 -1.00
N GLN A 72 29.47 9.71 0.12
CA GLN A 72 28.84 9.76 1.44
C GLN A 72 27.89 10.95 1.58
N SER A 73 28.24 12.11 1.01
CA SER A 73 27.38 13.30 1.05
C SER A 73 26.06 13.08 0.32
N ILE A 74 26.10 12.45 -0.86
CA ILE A 74 24.90 12.12 -1.66
C ILE A 74 24.04 11.10 -0.92
N TYR A 75 24.65 10.05 -0.35
CA TYR A 75 23.93 9.05 0.42
C TYR A 75 23.17 9.64 1.62
N LYS A 76 23.75 10.63 2.31
CA LYS A 76 23.12 11.31 3.45
C LYS A 76 22.03 12.33 3.07
N MET A 77 21.99 12.77 1.80
CA MET A 77 20.98 13.71 1.31
C MET A 77 19.66 13.02 0.95
N THR A 78 19.67 11.69 0.83
CA THR A 78 18.51 10.87 0.50
C THR A 78 17.81 10.40 1.77
#